data_AF-A0A9Q1IBB5-F1
#
_entry.id   AF-A0A9Q1IBB5-F1
#
_cell.length_a   1.000
_cell.length_b   1.000
_cell.length_c   1.000
_cell.angle_alpha   90.00
_cell.angle_beta   90.00
_cell.angle_gamma   90.00
#
_symmetry.space_group_name_H-M   'P 1'
#
loop_
_entity.id
_entity.type
_entity.pdbx_description
1 polymer ?
#
loop_
_entity_poly.entity_id
_entity_poly.type
_entity_poly.pdbx_seq_one_letter_code
_entity_poly.pdbx_strand_id
1 'polypeptide(L)'
;MCLARYMVSELPTCLLCVCLTGSVYCEEVVPDMTAVPPLPKETAYFYARYNKMAKITNKDFTDFPTLKRIDLTGNIISEIEDGAFSKLVLLEELSLAENRLVKLPMLPNKLTTFNANHNQLKTKGVKANAFKKLTKLAYLYLADNQLEAVPHLPESLRVVHLQNNNITAITDETFCKGNTTRYLRTKMDVIRLDGNPVGLGIYPYSFICLRLLPIGRYY
;
A
#
# COMPACT_ATOMS: atom_id res chain seq x y z
N MET A 1 -10.39 43.30 19.23
CA MET A 1 -9.49 42.80 18.16
C MET A 1 -9.75 41.31 17.99
N CYS A 2 -10.52 40.92 16.97
CA CYS A 2 -10.70 39.51 16.62
C CYS A 2 -9.41 38.99 15.98
N LEU A 3 -8.71 38.08 16.65
CA LEU A 3 -7.75 37.19 15.98
C LEU A 3 -8.57 36.21 15.14
N ALA A 4 -8.63 36.44 13.83
CA ALA A 4 -9.14 35.46 12.89
C ALA A 4 -8.31 34.18 13.04
N ARG A 5 -8.91 33.11 13.57
CA ARG A 5 -8.36 31.76 13.48
C ARG A 5 -8.44 31.35 12.02
N TYR A 6 -7.37 31.59 11.26
CA TYR A 6 -7.22 31.01 9.94
C TYR A 6 -7.14 29.49 10.09
N MET A 7 -8.12 28.77 9.53
CA MET A 7 -8.02 27.32 9.42
C MET A 7 -6.97 26.99 8.37
N VAL A 8 -6.06 26.07 8.69
CA VAL A 8 -4.94 25.64 7.81
C VAL A 8 -5.44 25.17 6.44
N SER A 9 -6.69 24.71 6.34
CA SER A 9 -7.36 24.27 5.11
C SER A 9 -7.59 25.36 4.05
N GLU A 10 -7.42 26.65 4.38
CA GLU A 10 -7.66 27.76 3.43
C GLU A 10 -6.37 28.45 2.95
N LEU A 11 -5.20 28.04 3.46
CA LEU A 11 -3.93 28.57 2.99
C LEU A 11 -3.54 27.90 1.67
N PRO A 12 -2.96 28.64 0.70
CA PRO A 12 -2.42 28.02 -0.50
C PRO A 12 -1.43 26.92 -0.13
N THR A 13 -1.62 25.71 -0.65
CA THR A 13 -0.75 24.55 -0.34
C THR A 13 0.73 24.88 -0.49
N CYS A 14 1.10 25.68 -1.48
CA CYS A 14 2.49 26.08 -1.74
C CYS A 14 3.06 27.13 -0.77
N LEU A 15 2.29 27.56 0.24
CA LEU A 15 2.79 28.37 1.34
C LEU A 15 3.38 27.51 2.46
N LEU A 16 2.82 26.32 2.67
CA LEU A 16 3.24 25.35 3.69
C LEU A 16 4.09 24.22 3.11
N CYS A 17 3.91 23.94 1.82
CA CYS A 17 4.59 22.89 1.09
C CYS A 17 5.45 23.45 -0.03
N VAL A 18 6.41 22.66 -0.50
CA VAL A 18 7.23 23.00 -1.66
C VAL A 18 6.56 22.47 -2.93
N CYS A 19 6.19 23.36 -3.84
CA CYS A 19 5.58 23.03 -5.13
C CYS A 19 6.61 23.16 -6.26
N LEU A 20 6.91 22.05 -6.94
CA LEU A 20 7.86 21.99 -8.05
C LEU A 20 7.22 21.26 -9.23
N THR A 21 6.92 21.97 -10.31
CA THR A 21 6.44 21.46 -11.61
C THR A 21 5.71 20.10 -11.53
N GLY A 22 4.45 20.12 -11.10
CA GLY A 22 3.61 18.91 -11.00
C GLY A 22 3.90 18.03 -9.77
N SER A 23 4.76 18.48 -8.85
CA SER A 23 5.07 17.79 -7.59
C SER A 23 4.81 18.71 -6.41
N VAL A 24 4.24 18.16 -5.33
CA VAL A 24 3.99 18.87 -4.08
C VAL A 24 4.62 18.07 -2.93
N TYR A 25 5.52 18.71 -2.19
CA TYR A 25 6.25 18.15 -1.06
C TYR A 25 5.84 18.84 0.25
N CYS A 26 5.12 18.12 1.09
CA CYS A 26 4.61 18.51 2.40
C CYS A 26 5.18 17.59 3.48
N GLU A 27 6.51 17.44 3.54
CA GLU A 27 7.15 16.58 4.56
C GLU A 27 7.25 17.35 5.89
N GLU A 28 6.71 16.77 6.97
CA GLU A 28 6.83 17.28 8.35
C GLU A 28 6.55 18.80 8.47
N VAL A 29 5.41 19.25 7.91
CA VAL A 29 5.08 20.68 7.88
C VAL A 29 4.65 21.18 9.27
N VAL A 30 4.91 22.46 9.56
CA VAL A 30 4.53 23.11 10.83
C VAL A 30 3.51 24.22 10.55
N PRO A 31 2.28 24.15 11.11
CA PRO A 31 1.73 23.08 11.95
C PRO A 31 1.47 21.79 11.17
N ASP A 32 1.48 20.67 11.90
CA ASP A 32 1.23 19.32 11.38
C ASP A 32 -0.04 19.25 10.52
N MET A 33 0.06 18.61 9.37
CA MET A 33 -1.06 18.46 8.46
C MET A 33 -2.01 17.32 8.89
N THR A 34 -3.31 17.60 8.99
CA THR A 34 -4.33 16.64 9.47
C THR A 34 -5.29 16.14 8.39
N ALA A 35 -5.29 16.77 7.22
CA ALA A 35 -6.10 16.42 6.05
C ALA A 35 -5.34 16.75 4.76
N VAL A 36 -5.72 16.17 3.63
CA VAL A 36 -5.15 16.48 2.32
C VAL A 36 -5.50 17.94 1.94
N PRO A 37 -4.54 18.77 1.48
CA PRO A 37 -4.77 20.18 1.24
C PRO A 37 -5.25 20.37 -0.21
N PRO A 38 -5.77 21.54 -0.59
CA PRO A 38 -6.14 21.80 -1.98
C PRO A 38 -4.88 21.81 -2.88
N LEU A 39 -4.67 20.75 -3.68
CA LEU A 39 -3.51 20.64 -4.56
C LEU A 39 -3.70 21.43 -5.88
N PRO A 40 -2.62 21.89 -6.52
CA PRO A 40 -2.67 22.33 -7.92
C PRO A 40 -3.25 21.23 -8.83
N LYS A 41 -4.07 21.58 -9.82
CA LYS A 41 -4.81 20.60 -10.65
C LYS A 41 -3.88 19.70 -11.49
N GLU A 42 -2.72 20.22 -11.84
CA GLU A 42 -1.67 19.55 -12.61
C GLU A 42 -0.74 18.67 -11.75
N THR A 43 -1.01 18.55 -10.45
CA THR A 43 -0.18 17.74 -9.54
C THR A 43 -0.19 16.27 -9.95
N ALA A 44 0.98 15.76 -10.33
CA ALA A 44 1.23 14.35 -10.63
C ALA A 44 1.86 13.59 -9.45
N TYR A 45 2.58 14.28 -8.57
CA TYR A 45 3.27 13.67 -7.43
C TYR A 45 2.95 14.40 -6.14
N PHE A 46 2.43 13.69 -5.15
CA PHE A 46 2.11 14.26 -3.85
C PHE A 46 2.82 13.49 -2.74
N TYR A 47 3.65 14.18 -1.98
CA TYR A 47 4.40 13.65 -0.85
C TYR A 47 3.98 14.40 0.40
N ALA A 48 3.34 13.74 1.36
CA ALA A 48 2.91 14.34 2.63
C ALA A 48 3.31 13.44 3.80
N ARG A 49 4.60 13.14 3.89
CA ARG A 49 5.18 12.22 4.86
C ARG A 49 5.30 12.85 6.24
N TYR A 50 5.23 12.01 7.28
CA TYR A 50 5.50 12.41 8.66
C TYR A 50 4.62 13.57 9.18
N ASN A 51 3.33 13.54 8.85
CA ASN A 51 2.32 14.47 9.36
C ASN A 51 1.33 13.77 10.31
N LYS A 52 0.14 14.34 10.55
CA LYS A 52 -0.88 13.83 11.47
C LYS A 52 -2.22 13.54 10.79
N MET A 53 -2.21 13.16 9.51
CA MET A 53 -3.45 12.73 8.83
C MET A 53 -4.01 11.47 9.49
N ALA A 54 -5.28 11.52 9.89
CA ALA A 54 -5.94 10.40 10.58
C ALA A 54 -6.93 9.63 9.70
N LYS A 55 -7.50 10.30 8.70
CA LYS A 55 -8.53 9.75 7.82
C LYS A 55 -8.33 10.25 6.40
N ILE A 56 -8.62 9.39 5.43
CA ILE A 56 -8.72 9.75 4.02
C ILE A 56 -10.16 9.52 3.55
N THR A 57 -10.77 10.57 3.01
CA THR A 57 -12.16 10.57 2.55
C THR A 57 -12.27 10.46 1.02
N ASN A 58 -13.48 10.22 0.52
CA ASN A 58 -13.74 10.26 -0.91
C ASN A 58 -13.53 11.64 -1.56
N LYS A 59 -13.51 12.74 -0.81
CA LYS A 59 -13.33 14.09 -1.35
C LYS A 59 -11.87 14.46 -1.54
N ASP A 60 -10.98 13.92 -0.70
CA ASP A 60 -9.57 14.33 -0.60
C ASP A 60 -8.80 14.25 -1.93
N PHE A 61 -9.15 13.30 -2.79
CA PHE A 61 -8.48 13.06 -4.07
C PHE A 61 -9.40 13.11 -5.29
N THR A 62 -10.65 13.57 -5.13
CA THR A 62 -11.63 13.54 -6.23
C THR A 62 -11.23 14.44 -7.40
N ASP A 63 -10.62 15.60 -7.12
CA ASP A 63 -10.32 16.64 -8.13
C ASP A 63 -8.91 16.55 -8.74
N PHE A 64 -8.14 15.49 -8.42
CA PHE A 64 -6.73 15.34 -8.83
C PHE A 64 -6.48 14.07 -9.67
N PRO A 65 -7.19 13.87 -10.81
CA PRO A 65 -7.08 12.64 -11.61
C PRO A 65 -5.71 12.46 -12.29
N THR A 66 -4.88 13.50 -12.29
CA THR A 66 -3.52 13.56 -12.83
C THR A 66 -2.47 12.90 -11.92
N LEU A 67 -2.81 12.62 -10.66
CA LEU A 67 -1.91 12.00 -9.69
C LEU A 67 -1.44 10.62 -10.16
N LYS A 68 -0.13 10.46 -10.21
CA LYS A 68 0.60 9.22 -10.52
C LYS A 68 1.22 8.60 -9.28
N ARG A 69 1.60 9.44 -8.31
CA ARG A 69 2.20 8.98 -7.04
C ARG A 69 1.62 9.73 -5.85
N ILE A 70 1.31 8.96 -4.81
CA ILE A 70 0.94 9.46 -3.49
C ILE A 70 1.80 8.78 -2.44
N ASP A 71 2.46 9.58 -1.60
CA ASP A 71 3.22 9.11 -0.45
C ASP A 71 2.71 9.75 0.83
N LEU A 72 2.03 8.96 1.66
CA LEU A 72 1.49 9.37 2.97
C LEU A 72 2.19 8.63 4.11
N THR A 73 3.44 8.21 3.91
CA THR A 73 4.21 7.45 4.88
C THR A 73 4.35 8.20 6.21
N GLY A 74 4.24 7.50 7.34
CA GLY A 74 4.50 8.08 8.67
C GLY A 74 3.40 9.01 9.18
N ASN A 75 2.16 8.80 8.76
CA ASN A 75 1.00 9.52 9.29
C ASN A 75 0.30 8.67 10.38
N ILE A 76 -0.91 9.07 10.80
CA ILE A 76 -1.72 8.33 11.78
C ILE A 76 -3.00 7.78 11.15
N ILE A 77 -2.97 7.49 9.83
CA ILE A 77 -4.15 7.11 9.07
C ILE A 77 -4.65 5.74 9.56
N SER A 78 -5.85 5.73 10.14
CA SER A 78 -6.52 4.51 10.60
C SER A 78 -7.75 4.14 9.75
N GLU A 79 -8.30 5.12 9.02
CA GLU A 79 -9.49 4.94 8.20
C GLU A 79 -9.28 5.53 6.81
N ILE A 80 -9.61 4.74 5.78
CA ILE A 80 -9.73 5.20 4.40
C ILE A 80 -11.11 4.78 3.91
N GLU A 81 -11.86 5.73 3.38
CA GLU A 81 -13.19 5.46 2.82
C GLU A 81 -13.11 4.61 1.55
N ASP A 82 -14.11 3.74 1.37
CA ASP A 82 -14.19 2.92 0.16
C ASP A 82 -14.35 3.84 -1.06
N GLY A 83 -13.43 3.68 -2.02
CA GLY A 83 -13.41 4.50 -3.24
C GLY A 83 -12.68 5.84 -3.11
N ALA A 84 -11.99 6.12 -1.99
CA ALA A 84 -11.18 7.34 -1.84
C ALA A 84 -10.17 7.56 -2.98
N PHE A 85 -9.62 6.48 -3.54
CA PHE A 85 -8.69 6.53 -4.67
C PHE A 85 -9.34 6.20 -6.03
N SER A 86 -10.67 6.04 -6.10
CA SER A 86 -11.36 5.50 -7.28
C SER A 86 -11.24 6.37 -8.54
N LYS A 87 -11.06 7.69 -8.37
CA LYS A 87 -10.90 8.66 -9.46
C LYS A 87 -9.45 8.78 -9.96
N LEU A 88 -8.49 8.20 -9.24
CA LEU A 88 -7.07 8.29 -9.56
C LEU A 88 -6.68 7.24 -10.60
N VAL A 89 -7.20 7.43 -11.82
CA VAL A 89 -7.05 6.48 -12.94
C VAL A 89 -5.62 6.39 -13.48
N LEU A 90 -4.74 7.32 -13.09
CA LEU A 90 -3.32 7.34 -13.46
C LEU A 90 -2.40 6.95 -12.29
N LEU A 91 -2.94 6.57 -11.12
CA LEU A 91 -2.11 6.25 -9.95
C LEU A 91 -1.33 4.96 -10.18
N GLU A 92 0.00 5.09 -10.16
CA GLU A 92 0.97 4.02 -10.35
C GLU A 92 1.62 3.61 -9.02
N GLU A 93 1.84 4.58 -8.11
CA GLU A 93 2.51 4.35 -6.85
C GLU A 93 1.71 4.90 -5.66
N LEU A 94 1.46 4.06 -4.67
CA LEU A 94 0.80 4.44 -3.43
C LEU A 94 1.58 3.91 -2.22
N SER A 95 2.06 4.82 -1.38
CA SER A 95 2.65 4.49 -0.08
C SER A 95 1.74 4.96 1.06
N LEU A 96 1.35 3.99 1.88
CA LEU A 96 0.63 4.12 3.14
C LEU A 96 1.43 3.47 4.29
N ALA A 97 2.75 3.35 4.12
CA ALA A 97 3.62 2.75 5.12
C ALA A 97 3.60 3.54 6.44
N GLU A 98 3.92 2.87 7.56
CA GLU A 98 4.04 3.51 8.87
C GLU A 98 2.77 4.31 9.24
N ASN A 99 1.63 3.63 9.19
CA ASN A 99 0.31 4.19 9.54
C ASN A 99 -0.40 3.26 10.53
N ARG A 100 -1.71 3.43 10.72
CA ARG A 100 -2.52 2.67 11.70
C ARG A 100 -3.64 1.89 11.01
N LEU A 101 -3.44 1.48 9.77
CA LEU A 101 -4.47 0.81 8.98
C LEU A 101 -4.77 -0.58 9.54
N VAL A 102 -6.06 -0.82 9.78
CA VAL A 102 -6.59 -2.15 10.14
C VAL A 102 -7.29 -2.84 8.97
N LYS A 103 -7.61 -2.08 7.90
CA LYS A 103 -8.24 -2.56 6.65
C LYS A 103 -7.64 -1.84 5.45
N LEU A 104 -7.57 -2.53 4.31
CA LEU A 104 -7.17 -1.93 3.04
C LEU A 104 -8.38 -1.33 2.30
N PRO A 105 -8.23 -0.16 1.66
CA PRO A 105 -9.23 0.38 0.77
C PRO A 105 -9.23 -0.36 -0.57
N MET A 106 -10.22 -0.06 -1.42
CA MET A 106 -10.17 -0.47 -2.83
C MET A 106 -9.04 0.26 -3.56
N LEU A 107 -8.10 -0.51 -4.09
CA LEU A 107 -6.91 0.00 -4.76
C LEU A 107 -7.15 0.29 -6.26
N PRO A 108 -6.57 1.34 -6.83
CA PRO A 108 -6.66 1.63 -8.27
C PRO A 108 -5.95 0.58 -9.14
N ASN A 109 -6.58 0.20 -10.27
CA ASN A 109 -6.12 -0.90 -11.11
C ASN A 109 -4.78 -0.64 -11.85
N LYS A 110 -4.31 0.60 -11.92
CA LYS A 110 -3.05 0.97 -12.60
C LYS A 110 -1.82 0.86 -11.71
N LEU A 111 -1.98 0.61 -10.41
CA LEU A 111 -0.86 0.51 -9.49
C LEU A 111 0.18 -0.51 -9.96
N THR A 112 1.44 -0.07 -9.97
CA THR A 112 2.64 -0.87 -10.17
C THR A 112 3.33 -1.14 -8.84
N THR A 113 3.20 -0.22 -7.88
CA THR A 113 3.79 -0.30 -6.54
C THR A 113 2.75 0.04 -5.48
N PHE A 114 2.61 -0.84 -4.49
CA PHE A 114 1.81 -0.58 -3.30
C PHE A 114 2.61 -0.91 -2.04
N ASN A 115 2.73 0.07 -1.14
CA ASN A 115 3.41 -0.09 0.14
C ASN A 115 2.46 0.20 1.31
N ALA A 116 2.24 -0.80 2.15
CA ALA A 116 1.52 -0.67 3.42
C ALA A 116 2.28 -1.39 4.55
N ASN A 117 3.62 -1.38 4.50
CA ASN A 117 4.46 -1.84 5.61
C ASN A 117 4.14 -1.11 6.92
N HIS A 118 4.46 -1.72 8.05
CA HIS A 118 4.32 -1.09 9.38
C HIS A 118 2.90 -0.53 9.59
N ASN A 119 1.92 -1.41 9.49
CA ASN A 119 0.52 -1.13 9.77
C ASN A 119 -0.04 -2.20 10.72
N GLN A 120 -1.36 -2.22 10.93
CA GLN A 120 -2.04 -3.15 11.83
C GLN A 120 -2.98 -4.08 11.04
N LEU A 121 -2.63 -4.40 9.79
CA LEU A 121 -3.46 -5.18 8.90
C LEU A 121 -3.52 -6.62 9.37
N LYS A 122 -4.75 -7.11 9.61
CA LYS A 122 -5.07 -8.53 9.78
C LYS A 122 -5.63 -9.10 8.48
N THR A 123 -5.62 -10.41 8.31
CA THR A 123 -6.18 -11.07 7.10
C THR A 123 -7.63 -10.63 6.84
N LYS A 124 -8.46 -10.49 7.90
CA LYS A 124 -9.85 -10.00 7.77
C LYS A 124 -9.98 -8.56 7.25
N GLY A 125 -8.94 -7.75 7.40
CA GLY A 125 -8.88 -6.38 6.88
C GLY A 125 -8.44 -6.30 5.42
N VAL A 126 -7.99 -7.41 4.84
CA VAL A 126 -7.58 -7.53 3.44
C VAL A 126 -8.56 -8.44 2.73
N LYS A 127 -9.42 -7.86 1.88
CA LYS A 127 -10.37 -8.65 1.09
C LYS A 127 -9.60 -9.69 0.26
N ALA A 128 -10.10 -10.92 0.20
CA ALA A 128 -9.41 -12.03 -0.47
C ALA A 128 -9.02 -11.71 -1.93
N ASN A 129 -9.79 -10.86 -2.61
CA ASN A 129 -9.57 -10.42 -3.98
C ASN A 129 -9.00 -8.99 -4.10
N ALA A 130 -8.47 -8.39 -3.03
CA ALA A 130 -8.00 -7.00 -2.99
C ALA A 130 -7.00 -6.66 -4.09
N PHE A 131 -6.13 -7.61 -4.45
CA PHE A 131 -5.09 -7.42 -5.46
C PHE A 131 -5.42 -8.08 -6.81
N LYS A 132 -6.53 -8.83 -6.92
CA LYS A 132 -6.86 -9.67 -8.10
C LYS A 132 -6.94 -8.87 -9.41
N LYS A 133 -7.42 -7.63 -9.35
CA LYS A 133 -7.58 -6.75 -10.53
C LYS A 133 -6.33 -5.93 -10.86
N LEU A 134 -5.31 -5.96 -10.00
CA LEU A 134 -4.10 -5.15 -10.16
C LEU A 134 -3.09 -5.85 -11.08
N THR A 135 -3.46 -5.97 -12.37
CA THR A 135 -2.70 -6.74 -13.37
C THR A 135 -1.35 -6.12 -13.76
N LYS A 136 -1.05 -4.93 -13.25
CA LYS A 136 0.24 -4.24 -13.41
C LYS A 136 1.08 -4.20 -12.13
N LEU A 137 0.55 -4.67 -11.00
CA LEU A 137 1.24 -4.59 -9.72
C LEU A 137 2.47 -5.49 -9.75
N ALA A 138 3.65 -4.87 -9.61
CA ALA A 138 4.94 -5.54 -9.61
C ALA A 138 5.55 -5.60 -8.21
N TYR A 139 5.30 -4.59 -7.37
CA TYR A 139 5.88 -4.47 -6.04
C TYR A 139 4.78 -4.34 -4.98
N LEU A 140 4.74 -5.28 -4.04
CA LEU A 140 3.78 -5.30 -2.94
C LEU A 140 4.54 -5.44 -1.61
N TYR A 141 4.38 -4.44 -0.75
CA TYR A 141 5.02 -4.40 0.54
C TYR A 141 3.96 -4.40 1.65
N LEU A 142 3.92 -5.49 2.43
CA LEU A 142 2.99 -5.74 3.54
C LEU A 142 3.74 -6.26 4.78
N ALA A 143 5.03 -5.97 4.89
CA ALA A 143 5.85 -6.35 6.03
C ALA A 143 5.39 -5.65 7.31
N ASP A 144 5.73 -6.23 8.47
CA ASP A 144 5.48 -5.62 9.78
C ASP A 144 3.99 -5.27 9.96
N ASN A 145 3.16 -6.30 9.80
CA ASN A 145 1.71 -6.25 9.95
C ASN A 145 1.26 -7.44 10.82
N GLN A 146 -0.04 -7.75 10.84
CA GLN A 146 -0.63 -8.82 11.64
C GLN A 146 -1.37 -9.83 10.75
N LEU A 147 -0.88 -10.06 9.51
CA LEU A 147 -1.51 -10.98 8.57
C LEU A 147 -1.33 -12.41 9.05
N GLU A 148 -2.41 -13.18 9.03
CA GLU A 148 -2.43 -14.61 9.42
C GLU A 148 -2.31 -15.54 8.20
N ALA A 149 -2.53 -14.99 7.00
CA ALA A 149 -2.44 -15.71 5.73
C ALA A 149 -1.99 -14.76 4.62
N VAL A 150 -1.39 -15.33 3.58
CA VAL A 150 -1.01 -14.59 2.38
C VAL A 150 -2.29 -14.24 1.58
N PRO A 151 -2.53 -12.97 1.22
CA PRO A 151 -3.66 -12.61 0.36
C PRO A 151 -3.45 -13.11 -1.07
N HIS A 152 -4.51 -13.28 -1.86
CA HIS A 152 -4.34 -13.71 -3.25
C HIS A 152 -3.51 -12.70 -4.04
N LEU A 153 -2.35 -13.16 -4.50
CA LEU A 153 -1.36 -12.33 -5.19
C LEU A 153 -1.62 -12.33 -6.71
N PRO A 154 -1.46 -11.19 -7.40
CA PRO A 154 -1.62 -11.12 -8.85
C PRO A 154 -0.44 -11.76 -9.60
N GLU A 155 -0.70 -12.20 -10.84
CA GLU A 155 0.30 -12.81 -11.74
C GLU A 155 1.43 -11.86 -12.16
N SER A 156 1.19 -10.56 -12.07
CA SER A 156 2.18 -9.53 -12.44
C SER A 156 3.28 -9.35 -11.40
N LEU A 157 3.08 -9.88 -10.20
CA LEU A 157 3.92 -9.57 -9.05
C LEU A 157 5.34 -10.11 -9.22
N ARG A 158 6.32 -9.25 -8.93
CA ARG A 158 7.75 -9.56 -8.97
C ARG A 158 8.35 -9.64 -7.58
N VAL A 159 7.97 -8.69 -6.73
CA VAL A 159 8.48 -8.58 -5.37
C VAL A 159 7.29 -8.57 -4.41
N VAL A 160 7.37 -9.45 -3.40
CA VAL A 160 6.45 -9.43 -2.27
C VAL A 160 7.21 -9.47 -0.96
N HIS A 161 6.95 -8.50 -0.09
CA HIS A 161 7.47 -8.45 1.27
C HIS A 161 6.34 -8.72 2.26
N LEU A 162 6.45 -9.82 3.00
CA LEU A 162 5.48 -10.30 3.99
C LEU A 162 6.16 -10.63 5.32
N GLN A 163 7.43 -10.25 5.50
CA GLN A 163 8.16 -10.53 6.72
C GLN A 163 7.52 -9.87 7.94
N ASN A 164 7.76 -10.43 9.12
CA ASN A 164 7.23 -9.95 10.41
C ASN A 164 5.70 -9.82 10.39
N ASN A 165 5.03 -10.92 10.03
CA ASN A 165 3.58 -11.08 10.14
C ASN A 165 3.29 -12.32 11.01
N ASN A 166 2.03 -12.74 11.08
CA ASN A 166 1.60 -13.94 11.81
C ASN A 166 1.17 -15.07 10.86
N ILE A 167 1.79 -15.18 9.68
CA ILE A 167 1.42 -16.15 8.65
C ILE A 167 1.83 -17.55 9.10
N THR A 168 0.85 -18.45 9.26
CA THR A 168 1.08 -19.81 9.78
C THR A 168 1.19 -20.87 8.69
N ALA A 169 0.50 -20.66 7.56
CA ALA A 169 0.42 -21.63 6.48
C ALA A 169 0.66 -20.96 5.12
N ILE A 170 1.47 -21.64 4.30
CA ILE A 170 1.57 -21.42 2.86
C ILE A 170 1.01 -22.69 2.23
N THR A 171 -0.11 -22.58 1.53
CA THR A 171 -0.77 -23.71 0.86
C THR A 171 -0.30 -23.87 -0.57
N ASP A 172 -0.60 -25.02 -1.18
CA ASP A 172 -0.27 -25.30 -2.60
C ASP A 172 -0.88 -24.28 -3.58
N GLU A 173 -1.92 -23.55 -3.18
CA GLU A 173 -2.58 -22.51 -3.98
C GLU A 173 -2.10 -21.08 -3.67
N THR A 174 -1.24 -20.91 -2.66
CA THR A 174 -0.80 -19.56 -2.21
C THR A 174 0.06 -18.87 -3.28
N PHE A 175 1.01 -19.61 -3.87
CA PHE A 175 1.86 -19.10 -4.94
C PHE A 175 1.62 -19.78 -6.29
N CYS A 176 1.13 -21.03 -6.27
CA CYS A 176 0.99 -21.87 -7.45
C CYS A 176 -0.46 -22.01 -7.89
N LYS A 177 -0.68 -22.24 -9.20
CA LYS A 177 -2.01 -22.44 -9.79
C LYS A 177 -2.20 -23.88 -10.19
N GLY A 178 -3.10 -24.56 -9.47
CA GLY A 178 -3.43 -25.95 -9.70
C GLY A 178 -2.29 -26.90 -9.33
N ASN A 179 -2.59 -28.19 -9.34
CA ASN A 179 -1.68 -29.23 -8.87
C ASN A 179 -0.75 -29.75 -9.99
N THR A 180 -0.33 -28.88 -10.92
CA THR A 180 0.43 -29.30 -12.11
C THR A 180 1.81 -28.64 -12.17
N THR A 181 2.82 -29.43 -12.55
CA THR A 181 4.21 -28.96 -12.75
C THR A 181 4.39 -28.07 -13.98
N ARG A 182 3.33 -27.84 -14.78
CA ARG A 182 3.38 -27.01 -15.99
C ARG A 182 3.27 -25.52 -15.70
N TYR A 183 2.69 -25.16 -14.56
CA TYR A 183 2.56 -23.76 -14.18
C TYR A 183 3.86 -23.26 -13.53
N LEU A 184 4.47 -22.25 -14.13
CA LEU A 184 5.65 -21.58 -13.60
C LEU A 184 5.36 -20.09 -13.42
N ARG A 185 5.58 -19.59 -12.20
CA ARG A 185 5.42 -18.17 -11.88
C ARG A 185 6.72 -17.41 -12.14
N THR A 186 7.04 -17.26 -13.43
CA THR A 186 8.36 -16.81 -13.92
C THR A 186 8.71 -15.36 -13.60
N LYS A 187 7.72 -14.52 -13.27
CA LYS A 187 7.92 -13.10 -12.96
C LYS A 187 8.29 -12.84 -11.49
N MET A 188 8.10 -13.82 -10.62
CA MET A 188 8.27 -13.64 -9.18
C MET A 188 9.72 -13.87 -8.79
N ASP A 189 10.39 -12.78 -8.43
CA ASP A 189 11.84 -12.72 -8.21
C ASP A 189 12.17 -12.73 -6.70
N VAL A 190 11.39 -12.02 -5.89
CA VAL A 190 11.67 -11.85 -4.45
C VAL A 190 10.42 -12.11 -3.63
N ILE A 191 10.54 -13.03 -2.68
CA ILE A 191 9.52 -13.34 -1.69
C ILE A 191 10.19 -13.31 -0.33
N ARG A 192 9.79 -12.40 0.56
CA ARG A 192 10.27 -12.34 1.94
C ARG A 192 9.19 -12.81 2.89
N LEU A 193 9.50 -13.86 3.66
CA LEU A 193 8.59 -14.47 4.65
C LEU A 193 9.24 -14.58 6.04
N ASP A 194 10.44 -14.02 6.23
CA ASP A 194 11.12 -14.03 7.53
C ASP A 194 10.25 -13.51 8.68
N GLY A 195 10.42 -14.05 9.89
CA GLY A 195 9.67 -13.59 11.06
C GLY A 195 8.18 -13.98 11.06
N ASN A 196 7.77 -14.94 10.24
CA ASN A 196 6.45 -15.57 10.30
C ASN A 196 6.52 -16.99 10.88
N PRO A 197 5.52 -17.44 11.66
CA PRO A 197 5.45 -18.80 12.21
C PRO A 197 4.99 -19.84 11.16
N VAL A 198 5.65 -19.89 9.99
CA VAL A 198 5.24 -20.73 8.86
C VAL A 198 5.62 -22.19 9.07
N GLY A 199 4.63 -23.09 9.04
CA GLY A 199 4.86 -24.53 8.97
C GLY A 199 5.21 -25.01 7.56
N LEU A 200 6.49 -24.92 7.16
CA LEU A 200 6.94 -25.26 5.79
C LEU A 200 6.72 -26.73 5.39
N GLY A 201 6.59 -27.65 6.35
CA GLY A 201 6.39 -29.08 6.09
C GLY A 201 4.95 -29.50 5.81
N ILE A 202 3.98 -28.58 5.92
CA ILE A 202 2.56 -28.93 5.83
C ILE A 202 2.11 -29.10 4.37
N TYR A 203 2.67 -28.31 3.45
CA TYR A 203 2.26 -28.25 2.04
C TYR A 203 3.48 -28.31 1.12
N PRO A 204 3.96 -29.51 0.76
CA PRO A 204 5.25 -29.70 0.09
C PRO A 204 5.32 -29.13 -1.33
N TYR A 205 4.17 -28.83 -1.97
CA TYR A 205 4.12 -28.33 -3.34
C TYR A 205 3.92 -26.80 -3.44
N SER A 206 3.87 -26.10 -2.30
CA SER A 206 3.63 -24.66 -2.20
C SER A 206 4.58 -23.76 -3.00
N PHE A 207 5.78 -24.26 -3.29
CA PHE A 207 6.84 -23.49 -3.95
C PHE A 207 7.29 -24.08 -5.29
N ILE A 208 6.67 -25.17 -5.76
CA ILE A 208 7.15 -25.92 -6.94
C ILE A 208 7.11 -25.10 -8.24
N CYS A 209 6.21 -24.12 -8.31
CA CYS A 209 6.08 -23.24 -9.47
C CYS A 209 7.04 -22.04 -9.46
N LEU A 210 7.80 -21.84 -8.38
CA LEU A 210 8.70 -20.70 -8.21
C LEU A 210 10.10 -21.05 -8.72
N ARG A 211 10.78 -20.05 -9.29
CA ARG A 211 12.19 -20.19 -9.69
C ARG A 211 13.15 -20.03 -8.51
N LEU A 212 12.73 -19.30 -7.49
CA LEU A 212 13.50 -18.97 -6.31
C LEU A 212 12.64 -19.26 -5.07
N LEU A 213 13.26 -19.85 -4.06
CA LEU A 213 12.60 -20.08 -2.78
C LEU A 213 12.47 -18.76 -1.99
N PRO A 214 11.44 -18.62 -1.14
CA PRO A 214 11.31 -17.45 -0.30
C PRO A 214 12.48 -17.27 0.66
N ILE A 215 12.92 -16.02 0.81
CA ILE A 215 13.97 -15.61 1.73
C ILE A 215 13.38 -15.58 3.14
N GLY A 216 14.03 -16.29 4.06
CA GLY A 216 13.78 -16.15 5.49
C GLY A 216 14.44 -17.23 6.35
N ARG A 217 14.43 -17.00 7.67
CA ARG A 217 14.72 -18.02 8.67
C ARG A 217 13.38 -18.56 9.17
N TYR A 218 13.22 -19.87 9.09
CA TYR A 218 12.03 -20.59 9.52
C TYR A 218 12.47 -21.44 10.72
N TYR A 219 11.88 -21.19 11.88
CA TYR A 219 12.20 -21.87 13.13
C TYR A 219 11.29 -23.09 13.34
#